data_AF-A0A7J3BE94-F1
#
_entry.id   AF-A0A7J3BE94-F1
#
_cell.length_a   1.000
_cell.length_b   1.000
_cell.length_c   1.000
_cell.angle_alpha   90.00
_cell.angle_beta   90.00
_cell.angle_gamma   90.00
#
_symmetry.space_group_name_H-M   'P 1'
#
loop_
_entity.id
_entity.type
_entity.pdbx_description
1 polymer ?
#
loop_
_entity_poly.entity_id
_entity_poly.type
_entity_poly.pdbx_seq_one_letter_code
_entity_poly.pdbx_strand_id
1 'polypeptide(L)'
;MQTRVRPVGITVLVILESIVAALLIIGGLVLAVAGPFVHELMPRPVPAVITGVFVSLFGIVLLVIGAAGLAVAWGLWTGQGWAWTIALVLAVISIIIDLLQLPGSIFGIVINGFIVYYLWQPHVKAFYGKEATQLQYQATLTKAHTQPAQPSDVIYCSKCGTANSIDSKYCRNCGAEIRG
;
A
#
# COMPACT_ATOMS: atom_id res chain seq x y z
N MET A 1 11.95 15.75 15.84
CA MET A 1 11.39 14.49 15.29
C MET A 1 9.95 14.77 14.94
N GLN A 2 9.59 14.81 13.65
CA GLN A 2 8.20 14.97 13.22
C GLN A 2 7.41 13.77 13.77
N THR A 3 6.50 14.00 14.70
CA THR A 3 5.64 12.95 15.25
C THR A 3 4.72 12.48 14.14
N ARG A 4 4.88 11.23 13.68
CA ARG A 4 3.98 10.64 12.69
C ARG A 4 2.58 10.54 13.30
N VAL A 5 1.72 11.50 13.00
CA VAL A 5 0.31 11.45 13.38
C VAL A 5 -0.36 10.35 12.57
N ARG A 6 -1.08 9.44 13.24
CA ARG A 6 -1.76 8.34 12.57
C ARG A 6 -3.01 8.82 11.83
N PRO A 7 -3.16 8.46 10.54
CA PRO A 7 -4.39 8.67 9.81
C PRO A 7 -5.57 7.93 10.47
N VAL A 8 -6.68 8.63 10.69
CA VAL A 8 -7.87 8.10 11.38
C VAL A 8 -8.43 6.86 10.70
N GLY A 9 -8.45 6.82 9.37
CA GLY A 9 -8.94 5.66 8.63
C GLY A 9 -8.08 4.40 8.81
N ILE A 10 -6.78 4.52 9.11
CA ILE A 10 -5.94 3.35 9.43
C ILE A 10 -6.33 2.80 10.79
N THR A 11 -6.59 3.66 11.77
CA THR A 11 -7.08 3.26 13.09
C THR A 11 -8.39 2.49 12.97
N VAL A 12 -9.33 2.98 12.17
CA VAL A 12 -10.62 2.29 11.92
C VAL A 12 -10.39 0.93 11.25
N LEU A 13 -9.55 0.86 10.22
CA LEU A 13 -9.21 -0.40 9.55
C LEU A 13 -8.57 -1.41 10.51
N VAL A 14 -7.64 -0.97 11.36
CA VAL A 14 -7.00 -1.85 12.36
C VAL A 14 -8.01 -2.37 13.35
N ILE A 15 -8.93 -1.54 13.84
CA ILE A 15 -9.97 -1.98 14.78
C ILE A 15 -10.87 -3.03 14.13
N LEU A 16 -11.35 -2.75 12.92
CA LEU A 16 -12.22 -3.68 12.19
C LEU A 16 -11.51 -5.00 11.90
N GLU A 17 -10.28 -4.95 11.39
CA GLU A 17 -9.46 -6.13 11.10
C GLU A 17 -9.18 -6.94 12.37
N SER A 18 -8.89 -6.27 13.48
CA SER A 18 -8.64 -6.94 14.77
C SER A 18 -9.87 -7.69 15.27
N ILE A 19 -11.07 -7.13 15.07
CA ILE A 19 -12.33 -7.80 15.43
C ILE A 19 -12.54 -9.03 14.56
N VAL A 20 -12.37 -8.91 13.24
CA VAL A 20 -12.51 -10.03 12.31
C VAL A 20 -11.51 -11.15 12.63
N ALA A 21 -10.25 -10.79 12.84
CA ALA A 21 -9.20 -11.74 13.20
C ALA A 21 -9.48 -12.43 14.55
N ALA A 22 -9.96 -11.70 15.56
CA ALA A 22 -10.33 -12.27 16.85
C ALA A 22 -11.51 -13.25 16.72
N LEU A 23 -12.54 -12.91 15.94
CA LEU A 23 -13.67 -13.81 15.67
C LEU A 23 -13.22 -15.07 14.92
N LEU A 24 -12.31 -14.93 13.94
CA LEU A 24 -11.73 -16.08 13.24
C LEU A 24 -10.93 -16.98 14.18
N ILE A 25 -10.19 -16.41 15.13
CA ILE A 25 -9.45 -17.19 16.12
C ILE A 25 -10.42 -17.93 17.04
N ILE A 26 -11.43 -17.25 17.57
CA ILE A 26 -12.42 -17.86 18.48
C ILE A 26 -13.19 -18.97 17.75
N GLY A 27 -13.72 -18.67 16.56
CA GLY A 27 -14.42 -19.65 15.74
C GLY A 27 -13.52 -20.82 15.35
N GLY A 28 -12.29 -20.53 14.89
CA GLY A 28 -11.29 -21.54 14.54
C GLY A 28 -10.96 -22.46 15.72
N LEU A 29 -10.78 -21.90 16.92
CA LEU A 29 -10.53 -22.67 18.14
C LEU A 29 -11.71 -23.57 18.50
N VAL A 30 -12.93 -23.01 18.46
CA VAL A 30 -14.16 -23.77 18.71
C VAL A 30 -14.28 -24.93 17.73
N LEU A 31 -14.09 -24.70 16.43
CA LEU A 31 -14.15 -25.77 15.43
C LEU A 31 -13.02 -26.80 15.59
N ALA A 32 -11.80 -26.35 15.91
CA ALA A 32 -10.65 -27.24 16.11
C ALA A 32 -10.92 -28.23 17.26
N VAL A 33 -11.47 -27.75 18.38
CA VAL A 33 -11.76 -28.54 19.58
C VAL A 33 -13.07 -29.33 19.45
N ALA A 34 -14.12 -28.72 18.93
CA ALA A 34 -15.45 -29.34 18.82
C ALA A 34 -15.59 -30.27 17.61
N GLY A 35 -14.69 -30.20 16.63
CA GLY A 35 -14.73 -31.01 15.41
C GLY A 35 -14.99 -32.49 15.63
N PRO A 36 -14.27 -33.20 16.53
CA PRO A 36 -14.52 -34.61 16.80
C PRO A 36 -15.92 -34.90 17.36
N PHE A 37 -16.52 -33.95 18.08
CA PHE A 37 -17.85 -34.07 18.70
C PHE A 37 -18.99 -33.61 17.79
N VAL A 38 -18.67 -33.05 16.62
CA VAL A 38 -19.66 -32.46 15.72
C VAL A 38 -20.64 -33.50 15.16
N HIS A 39 -20.32 -34.80 15.28
CA HIS A 39 -21.17 -35.92 14.89
C HIS A 39 -22.38 -36.12 15.83
N GLU A 40 -22.30 -35.68 17.09
CA GLU A 40 -23.42 -35.74 18.04
C GLU A 40 -24.50 -34.71 17.71
N LEU A 41 -24.10 -33.60 17.07
CA LEU A 41 -24.96 -32.45 16.82
C LEU A 41 -25.79 -32.55 15.54
N MET A 42 -25.39 -33.38 14.58
CA MET A 42 -26.08 -33.52 13.30
C MET A 42 -26.07 -34.98 12.85
N PRO A 43 -27.22 -35.58 12.50
CA PRO A 43 -27.26 -36.88 11.85
C PRO A 43 -26.67 -36.75 10.44
N ARG A 44 -25.64 -37.54 10.11
CA ARG A 44 -24.88 -37.39 8.86
C ARG A 44 -24.79 -38.70 8.06
N PRO A 45 -24.71 -38.61 6.71
CA PRO A 45 -24.49 -39.76 5.83
C PRO A 45 -23.02 -40.21 5.74
N VAL A 46 -22.08 -39.47 6.33
CA VAL A 46 -20.62 -39.71 6.23
C VAL A 46 -20.03 -40.18 7.57
N PRO A 47 -18.94 -40.99 7.57
CA PRO A 47 -18.30 -41.46 8.79
C PRO A 47 -17.88 -40.33 9.74
N ALA A 48 -18.10 -40.54 11.05
CA ALA A 48 -17.86 -39.53 12.09
C ALA A 48 -16.40 -39.05 12.13
N VAL A 49 -15.45 -39.99 12.03
CA VAL A 49 -14.00 -39.68 12.05
C VAL A 49 -13.62 -38.75 10.90
N ILE A 50 -14.10 -39.04 9.69
CA ILE A 50 -13.80 -38.24 8.49
C ILE A 50 -14.30 -36.81 8.68
N THR A 51 -15.56 -36.68 9.10
CA THR A 51 -16.18 -35.35 9.30
C THR A 51 -15.47 -34.56 10.41
N GLY A 52 -15.17 -35.20 11.54
CA GLY A 52 -14.52 -34.55 12.66
C GLY A 52 -13.12 -34.04 12.30
N VAL A 53 -12.33 -34.84 11.57
CA VAL A 53 -11.01 -34.42 11.09
C VAL A 53 -11.11 -33.22 10.15
N PHE A 54 -12.02 -33.25 9.16
CA PHE A 54 -12.18 -32.12 8.25
C PHE A 54 -12.61 -30.83 8.97
N VAL A 55 -13.56 -30.92 9.89
CA VAL A 55 -14.03 -29.75 10.66
C VAL A 55 -12.90 -29.20 11.55
N SER A 56 -12.15 -30.07 12.22
CA SER A 56 -11.01 -29.65 13.03
C SER A 56 -9.90 -29.01 12.20
N LEU A 57 -9.57 -29.60 11.04
CA LEU A 57 -8.59 -29.04 10.11
C LEU A 57 -9.02 -27.67 9.59
N PHE A 58 -10.29 -27.51 9.23
CA PHE A 58 -10.83 -26.21 8.84
C PHE A 58 -10.70 -25.20 9.98
N GLY A 59 -11.00 -25.59 11.23
CA GLY A 59 -10.76 -24.77 12.40
C GLY A 59 -9.31 -24.32 12.55
N ILE A 60 -8.35 -25.22 12.33
CA ILE A 60 -6.91 -24.91 12.35
C ILE A 60 -6.54 -23.91 11.24
N VAL A 61 -7.08 -24.06 10.04
CA VAL A 61 -6.86 -23.10 8.95
C VAL A 61 -7.36 -21.71 9.35
N LEU A 62 -8.55 -21.61 9.95
CA LEU A 62 -9.09 -20.34 10.43
C LEU A 62 -8.21 -19.72 11.54
N LEU A 63 -7.62 -20.52 12.43
CA LEU A 63 -6.66 -20.05 13.42
C LEU A 63 -5.43 -19.41 12.76
N VAL A 64 -4.87 -20.06 11.74
CA VAL A 64 -3.72 -19.52 11.00
C VAL A 64 -4.07 -18.21 10.30
N ILE A 65 -5.23 -18.15 9.64
CA ILE A 65 -5.72 -16.94 8.97
C ILE A 65 -5.94 -15.82 9.99
N GLY A 66 -6.61 -16.10 11.11
CA GLY A 66 -6.84 -15.10 12.16
C GLY A 66 -5.54 -14.59 12.78
N ALA A 67 -4.55 -15.47 13.02
CA ALA A 67 -3.24 -15.07 13.50
C ALA A 67 -2.50 -14.18 12.50
N ALA A 68 -2.55 -14.52 11.20
CA ALA A 68 -2.00 -13.67 10.15
C ALA A 68 -2.71 -12.30 10.08
N GLY A 69 -4.04 -12.26 10.25
CA GLY A 69 -4.83 -11.03 10.34
C GLY A 69 -4.38 -10.12 11.49
N LEU A 70 -4.17 -10.68 12.69
CA LEU A 70 -3.62 -9.92 13.82
C LEU A 70 -2.21 -9.39 13.55
N ALA A 71 -1.37 -10.17 12.87
CA ALA A 71 -0.04 -9.71 12.48
C ALA A 71 -0.12 -8.53 11.50
N VAL A 72 -1.02 -8.58 10.51
CA VAL A 72 -1.29 -7.47 9.58
C VAL A 72 -1.85 -6.25 10.31
N ALA A 73 -2.81 -6.44 11.22
CA ALA A 73 -3.37 -5.36 12.03
C ALA A 73 -2.27 -4.66 12.87
N TRP A 74 -1.36 -5.44 13.47
CA TRP A 74 -0.19 -4.92 14.15
C TRP A 74 0.74 -4.14 13.22
N GLY A 75 0.99 -4.65 12.01
CA GLY A 75 1.79 -3.97 10.99
C GLY A 75 1.17 -2.65 10.51
N LEU A 76 -0.15 -2.63 10.31
CA LEU A 76 -0.91 -1.43 9.94
C LEU A 76 -0.89 -0.40 11.07
N TRP A 77 -1.08 -0.85 12.31
CA TRP A 77 -1.00 -0.01 13.51
C TRP A 77 0.38 0.64 13.63
N THR A 78 1.45 -0.15 13.50
CA THR A 78 2.83 0.34 13.69
C THR A 78 3.38 1.18 12.53
N GLY A 79 2.66 1.26 11.40
CA GLY A 79 3.10 2.05 10.25
C GLY A 79 4.18 1.36 9.40
N GLN A 80 4.19 0.03 9.37
CA GLN A 80 5.18 -0.75 8.64
C GLN A 80 4.89 -0.81 7.14
N GLY A 81 5.89 -0.57 6.30
CA GLY A 81 5.73 -0.51 4.85
C GLY A 81 5.33 -1.83 4.17
N TRP A 82 5.52 -2.97 4.83
CA TRP A 82 5.06 -4.29 4.34
C TRP A 82 3.55 -4.47 4.50
N ALA A 83 2.98 -3.95 5.60
CA ALA A 83 1.56 -4.10 5.91
C ALA A 83 0.70 -3.33 4.91
N TRP A 84 1.19 -2.17 4.46
CA TRP A 84 0.59 -1.42 3.36
C TRP A 84 0.53 -2.25 2.06
N THR A 85 1.61 -2.95 1.71
CA THR A 85 1.64 -3.79 0.50
C THR A 85 0.65 -4.95 0.62
N ILE A 86 0.62 -5.64 1.76
CA ILE A 86 -0.31 -6.75 1.99
C ILE A 86 -1.77 -6.26 1.90
N ALA A 87 -2.11 -5.17 2.58
CA ALA A 87 -3.46 -4.61 2.54
C ALA A 87 -3.88 -4.22 1.11
N LEU A 88 -2.98 -3.62 0.33
CA LEU A 88 -3.25 -3.27 -1.06
C LEU A 88 -3.46 -4.53 -1.93
N VAL A 89 -2.59 -5.53 -1.80
CA VAL A 89 -2.69 -6.79 -2.56
C VAL A 89 -3.99 -7.53 -2.22
N LEU A 90 -4.34 -7.64 -0.93
CA LEU A 90 -5.57 -8.28 -0.50
C LEU A 90 -6.82 -7.54 -1.00
N ALA A 91 -6.82 -6.21 -0.98
CA ALA A 91 -7.94 -5.43 -1.52
C ALA A 91 -8.11 -5.66 -3.02
N VAL A 92 -7.01 -5.70 -3.79
CA VAL A 92 -7.06 -5.99 -5.24
C VAL A 92 -7.57 -7.41 -5.52
N ILE A 93 -7.08 -8.41 -4.79
CA ILE A 93 -7.56 -9.79 -4.92
C ILE A 93 -9.06 -9.87 -4.60
N SER A 94 -9.50 -9.18 -3.55
CA SER A 94 -10.91 -9.14 -3.14
C SER A 94 -11.79 -8.53 -4.23
N ILE A 95 -11.35 -7.45 -4.87
CA ILE A 95 -12.07 -6.85 -6.02
C ILE A 95 -12.22 -7.87 -7.16
N ILE A 96 -11.18 -8.64 -7.47
CA ILE A 96 -11.25 -9.66 -8.54
C ILE A 96 -12.29 -10.73 -8.17
N ILE A 97 -12.26 -11.24 -6.93
CA ILE A 97 -13.21 -12.25 -6.44
C ILE A 97 -14.64 -11.69 -6.48
N ASP A 98 -14.83 -10.45 -6.01
CA ASP A 98 -16.13 -9.79 -6.02
C ASP A 98 -16.68 -9.66 -7.45
N LEU A 99 -15.84 -9.29 -8.43
CA LEU A 99 -16.25 -9.20 -9.84
C LEU A 99 -16.73 -10.55 -10.41
N LEU A 100 -16.15 -11.68 -9.97
CA LEU A 100 -16.57 -13.01 -10.41
C LEU A 100 -17.91 -13.44 -9.80
N GLN A 101 -18.34 -12.83 -8.70
CA GLN A 101 -19.55 -13.20 -7.94
C GLN A 101 -20.75 -12.27 -8.21
N LEU A 102 -20.68 -11.46 -9.26
CA LEU A 102 -21.78 -10.56 -9.61
C LEU A 102 -23.08 -11.32 -9.92
N PRO A 103 -24.24 -10.82 -9.48
CA PRO A 103 -24.48 -9.50 -8.88
C PRO A 103 -24.40 -9.44 -7.34
N GLY A 104 -24.06 -10.52 -6.62
CA GLY A 104 -24.17 -10.58 -5.15
C GLY A 104 -23.18 -9.74 -4.34
N SER A 105 -22.16 -9.20 -5.00
CA SER A 105 -20.91 -8.69 -4.39
C SER A 105 -20.68 -7.18 -4.58
N ILE A 106 -21.67 -6.43 -5.08
CA ILE A 106 -21.54 -4.99 -5.39
C ILE A 106 -21.00 -4.19 -4.18
N PHE A 107 -21.46 -4.53 -2.97
CA PHE A 107 -21.03 -3.87 -1.74
C PHE A 107 -19.53 -4.09 -1.43
N GLY A 108 -19.02 -5.29 -1.70
CA GLY A 108 -17.60 -5.62 -1.55
C GLY A 108 -16.72 -4.80 -2.48
N ILE A 109 -17.12 -4.67 -3.75
CA ILE A 109 -16.39 -3.86 -4.75
C ILE A 109 -16.27 -2.41 -4.28
N VAL A 110 -17.36 -1.83 -3.77
CA VAL A 110 -17.37 -0.44 -3.29
C VAL A 110 -16.42 -0.28 -2.10
N ILE A 111 -16.51 -1.15 -1.08
CA ILE A 111 -15.63 -1.10 0.08
C ILE A 111 -14.16 -1.27 -0.32
N ASN A 112 -13.84 -2.29 -1.10
CA ASN A 112 -12.47 -2.55 -1.52
C ASN A 112 -11.92 -1.42 -2.40
N GLY A 113 -12.76 -0.83 -3.25
CA GLY A 113 -12.42 0.38 -4.02
C GLY A 113 -12.07 1.56 -3.11
N PHE A 114 -12.87 1.81 -2.06
CA PHE A 114 -12.57 2.83 -1.05
C PHE A 114 -11.26 2.54 -0.30
N ILE A 115 -10.98 1.28 0.06
CA ILE A 115 -9.72 0.89 0.73
C ILE A 115 -8.52 1.18 -0.16
N VAL A 116 -8.57 0.77 -1.43
CA VAL A 116 -7.49 1.04 -2.41
C VAL A 116 -7.29 2.54 -2.58
N TYR A 117 -8.38 3.30 -2.76
CA TYR A 117 -8.32 4.75 -2.88
C TYR A 117 -7.67 5.41 -1.65
N TYR A 118 -8.09 5.01 -0.44
CA TYR A 118 -7.56 5.54 0.81
C TYR A 118 -6.07 5.18 1.01
N LEU A 119 -5.68 3.93 0.77
CA LEU A 119 -4.28 3.49 0.82
C LEU A 119 -3.40 4.21 -0.21
N TRP A 120 -3.99 4.70 -1.31
CA TRP A 120 -3.26 5.45 -2.33
C TRP A 120 -2.98 6.91 -1.93
N GLN A 121 -3.66 7.44 -0.89
CA GLN A 121 -3.53 8.84 -0.51
C GLN A 121 -2.09 9.18 -0.03
N PRO A 122 -1.57 10.38 -0.39
CA PRO A 122 -0.20 10.77 -0.09
C PRO A 122 0.12 10.69 1.42
N HIS A 123 -0.77 11.24 2.26
CA HIS A 123 -0.60 11.23 3.71
C HIS A 123 -0.53 9.82 4.34
N VAL A 124 -1.17 8.81 3.73
CA VAL A 124 -1.08 7.40 4.17
C VAL A 124 0.27 6.82 3.75
N LYS A 125 0.69 7.07 2.50
CA LYS A 125 2.02 6.65 2.01
C LYS A 125 3.16 7.30 2.80
N ALA A 126 2.97 8.53 3.26
CA ALA A 126 3.88 9.25 4.15
C ALA A 126 4.10 8.49 5.45
N PHE A 127 2.99 8.07 6.07
CA PHE A 127 2.98 7.34 7.33
C PHE A 127 3.77 6.02 7.21
N TYR A 128 3.60 5.29 6.10
CA TYR A 128 4.29 4.04 5.81
C TYR A 128 5.71 4.20 5.21
N GLY A 129 6.20 5.43 5.05
CA GLY A 129 7.54 5.71 4.52
C GLY A 129 7.72 5.44 3.01
N LYS A 130 6.61 5.28 2.26
CA LYS A 130 6.61 5.05 0.80
C LYS A 130 6.67 6.35 -0.02
N GLU A 131 6.47 7.50 0.63
CA GLU A 131 6.38 8.82 -0.01
C GLU A 131 7.74 9.53 -0.17
N ALA A 132 8.72 9.24 0.71
CA ALA A 132 10.07 9.84 0.63
C ALA A 132 10.76 9.55 -0.72
N THR A 133 10.51 8.37 -1.29
CA THR A 133 11.01 8.00 -2.63
C THR A 133 10.41 8.88 -3.73
N GLN A 134 9.13 9.26 -3.62
CA GLN A 134 8.45 10.11 -4.61
C GLN A 134 8.92 11.56 -4.53
N LEU A 135 9.04 12.12 -3.31
CA LEU A 135 9.53 13.49 -3.11
C LEU A 135 11.01 13.64 -3.51
N GLN A 136 11.87 12.67 -3.20
CA GLN A 136 13.25 12.68 -3.68
C GLN A 136 13.33 12.52 -5.21
N TYR A 137 12.48 11.68 -5.82
CA TYR A 137 12.41 11.56 -7.27
C TYR A 137 11.99 12.89 -7.94
N GLN A 138 10.94 13.54 -7.46
CA GLN A 138 10.52 14.85 -7.94
C GLN A 138 11.57 15.93 -7.70
N ALA A 139 12.19 15.99 -6.52
CA ALA A 139 13.26 16.96 -6.25
C ALA A 139 14.49 16.72 -7.14
N THR A 140 14.81 15.47 -7.45
CA THR A 140 15.90 15.13 -8.39
C THR A 140 15.53 15.50 -9.82
N LEU A 141 14.29 15.25 -10.26
CA LEU A 141 13.80 15.66 -11.57
C LEU A 141 13.76 17.18 -11.73
N THR A 142 13.22 17.91 -10.74
CA THR A 142 13.16 19.38 -10.77
C THR A 142 14.56 20.00 -10.78
N LYS A 143 15.53 19.39 -10.08
CA LYS A 143 16.94 19.83 -10.14
C LYS A 143 17.62 19.46 -11.47
N ALA A 144 17.28 18.32 -12.07
CA ALA A 144 17.80 17.90 -13.36
C ALA A 144 17.21 18.71 -14.53
N HIS A 145 15.99 19.25 -14.38
CA HIS A 145 15.37 20.15 -15.35
C HIS A 145 15.97 21.56 -15.36
N THR A 146 16.79 21.93 -14.39
CA THR A 146 17.78 22.99 -14.57
C THR A 146 18.99 22.42 -15.30
N GLN A 147 18.77 22.02 -16.55
CA GLN A 147 19.82 21.52 -17.44
C GLN A 147 20.91 22.61 -17.54
N PRO A 148 22.21 22.30 -17.30
CA PRO A 148 23.29 23.17 -17.76
C PRO A 148 23.12 23.34 -19.27
N ALA A 149 23.18 24.58 -19.77
CA ALA A 149 22.99 24.91 -21.18
C ALA A 149 23.68 23.87 -22.08
N GLN A 150 22.91 23.24 -22.99
CA GLN A 150 23.46 22.29 -23.95
C GLN A 150 24.59 22.97 -24.76
N PRO A 151 25.62 22.23 -25.22
CA PRO A 151 26.74 22.81 -25.97
C PRO A 151 26.33 23.63 -27.20
N SER A 152 25.13 23.43 -27.75
CA SER A 152 24.54 24.19 -28.85
C SER A 152 24.04 25.59 -28.47
N ASP A 153 23.79 25.83 -27.18
CA ASP A 153 23.10 27.04 -26.69
C ASP A 153 24.08 28.03 -26.04
N VAL A 154 25.38 27.83 -26.27
CA VAL A 154 26.47 28.62 -25.70
C VAL A 154 27.22 29.34 -26.81
N ILE A 155 27.32 30.67 -26.66
CA ILE A 155 28.15 31.53 -27.49
C ILE A 155 29.33 32.07 -26.65
N TYR A 156 30.53 32.05 -27.23
CA TYR A 156 31.73 32.55 -26.58
C TYR A 156 31.93 34.03 -26.91
N CYS A 157 32.18 34.83 -25.87
CA CYS A 157 32.45 36.26 -26.04
C CYS A 157 33.77 36.50 -26.79
N SER A 158 33.73 37.26 -27.87
CA SER A 158 34.90 37.59 -28.69
C SER A 158 35.97 38.42 -27.96
N LYS A 159 35.59 39.22 -26.97
CA LYS A 159 36.51 40.05 -26.17
C LYS A 159 37.28 39.30 -25.08
N CYS A 160 36.63 38.39 -24.34
CA CYS A 160 37.20 37.78 -23.13
C CYS A 160 37.08 36.25 -23.06
N GLY A 161 36.54 35.60 -24.10
CA GLY A 161 36.39 34.15 -24.17
C GLY A 161 35.36 33.54 -23.23
N THR A 162 34.62 34.34 -22.45
CA THR A 162 33.61 33.81 -21.52
C THR A 162 32.43 33.20 -22.27
N ALA A 163 32.05 31.99 -21.88
CA ALA A 163 30.83 31.34 -22.32
C ALA A 163 29.58 32.08 -21.80
N ASN A 164 28.66 32.40 -22.70
CA ASN A 164 27.36 33.02 -22.42
C ASN A 164 26.25 32.20 -23.10
N SER A 165 25.00 32.36 -22.63
CA SER A 165 23.84 31.77 -23.34
C SER A 165 23.63 32.49 -24.67
N ILE A 166 23.15 31.76 -25.69
CA ILE A 166 22.85 32.30 -27.02
C ILE A 166 21.89 33.51 -26.99
N ASP A 167 21.01 33.60 -26.00
CA ASP A 167 20.06 34.72 -25.84
C ASP A 167 20.65 35.95 -25.13
N SER A 168 21.93 35.91 -24.74
CA SER A 168 22.58 37.01 -24.02
C SER A 168 22.92 38.15 -24.98
N LYS A 169 22.35 39.35 -24.76
CA LYS A 169 22.71 40.56 -25.53
C LYS A 169 24.11 41.07 -25.17
N TYR A 170 24.48 41.00 -23.90
CA TYR A 170 25.77 41.45 -23.37
C TYR A 170 26.50 40.30 -22.65
N CYS A 171 27.83 40.34 -22.65
CA CYS A 171 28.67 39.38 -21.95
C CYS A 171 28.60 39.58 -20.44
N ARG A 172 28.34 38.49 -19.71
CA ARG A 172 28.21 38.51 -18.24
C ARG A 172 29.50 38.82 -17.47
N ASN A 173 30.65 38.76 -18.13
CA ASN A 173 31.95 38.99 -17.48
C ASN A 173 32.53 40.36 -17.83
N CYS A 174 32.56 40.74 -19.12
CA CYS A 174 33.21 41.99 -19.55
C CYS A 174 32.25 43.06 -20.09
N GLY A 175 30.94 42.78 -20.16
CA GLY A 175 29.94 43.75 -20.61
C GLY A 175 29.89 44.03 -22.12
N ALA A 176 30.75 43.39 -22.92
CA ALA A 176 30.73 43.55 -24.37
C ALA A 176 29.42 43.03 -25.00
N GLU A 177 28.91 43.71 -26.03
CA GLU A 177 27.74 43.25 -26.79
C GLU A 177 28.12 42.02 -27.63
N ILE A 178 27.29 40.97 -27.57
CA ILE A 178 27.53 39.67 -28.24
C ILE A 178 26.72 39.56 -29.53
N ARG A 179 25.54 40.20 -29.59
CA ARG A 179 24.65 40.24 -30.77
C ARG A 179 24.31 41.70 -31.08
N GLY A 180 24.79 42.18 -32.23
CA GLY A 180 24.34 43.42 -32.88
C GLY A 180 23.38 43.11 -34.01
#